data_AF-A0ABD5RVF6-F1
#
_entry.id   AF-A0ABD5RVF6-F1
#
_cell.length_a   1.000
_cell.length_b   1.000
_cell.length_c   1.000
_cell.angle_alpha   90.00
_cell.angle_beta   90.00
_cell.angle_gamma   90.00
#
_symmetry.space_group_name_H-M   'P 1'
#
loop_
_entity.id
_entity.type
_entity.pdbx_description
1 polymer ?
#
loop_
_entity_poly.entity_id
_entity_poly.type
_entity_poly.pdbx_seq_one_letter_code
_entity_poly.pdbx_strand_id
1 'polypeptide(L)'
;MTLTVLNRSEETVTVRAMLRDANSSEPIDTSHREGSLVLAGERVETDETGAVTRTVDRDSAVTGRYEPGRWWVSETGYVGDSDVVHVRGTEIPLVSTLYRAGIPVLLFLLAVFLIDRITGWRIWPPWRGL
;
A
#
# COMPACT_ATOMS: atom_id res chain seq x y z
N MET A 1 -2.63 -11.59 12.79
CA MET A 1 -1.37 -11.14 12.15
C MET A 1 -1.52 -9.67 11.81
N THR A 2 -0.42 -8.91 11.86
CA THR A 2 -0.42 -7.50 11.45
C THR A 2 0.82 -7.19 10.64
N LEU A 3 0.64 -6.54 9.49
CA LEU A 3 1.73 -6.11 8.62
C LEU A 3 1.87 -4.58 8.64
N THR A 4 3.06 -4.07 8.94
CA THR A 4 3.34 -2.64 9.07
C THR A 4 4.53 -2.23 8.23
N VAL A 5 4.42 -1.13 7.48
CA VAL A 5 5.57 -0.56 6.76
C VAL A 5 6.40 0.31 7.70
N LEU A 6 7.68 -0.03 7.88
CA LEU A 6 8.61 0.74 8.72
C LEU A 6 9.29 1.87 7.96
N ASN A 7 9.72 1.59 6.72
CA ASN A 7 10.48 2.54 5.93
C ASN A 7 10.15 2.41 4.44
N ARG A 8 10.20 3.53 3.72
CA ARG A 8 9.98 3.60 2.27
C ARG A 8 11.10 4.41 1.63
N SER A 9 11.86 3.79 0.74
CA SER A 9 12.82 4.45 -0.15
C SER A 9 12.25 4.55 -1.57
N GLU A 10 12.98 5.18 -2.47
CA GLU A 10 12.59 5.26 -3.88
C GLU A 10 12.49 3.87 -4.54
N GLU A 11 13.34 2.92 -4.13
CA GLU A 11 13.49 1.59 -4.74
C GLU A 11 12.99 0.45 -3.85
N THR A 12 13.08 0.59 -2.53
CA THR A 12 12.79 -0.51 -1.59
C THR A 12 11.89 -0.08 -0.45
N VAL A 13 11.18 -1.04 0.12
CA VAL A 13 10.30 -0.85 1.27
C VAL A 13 10.63 -1.87 2.35
N THR A 14 10.82 -1.37 3.56
CA THR A 14 11.04 -2.21 4.74
C THR A 14 9.71 -2.45 5.44
N VAL A 15 9.30 -3.70 5.51
CA VAL A 15 8.05 -4.15 6.13
C VAL A 15 8.36 -4.97 7.37
N ARG A 16 7.56 -4.78 8.42
CA ARG A 16 7.55 -5.58 9.64
C ARG A 16 6.25 -6.35 9.71
N ALA A 17 6.33 -7.66 9.78
CA ALA A 17 5.20 -8.51 10.13
C ALA A 17 5.26 -8.82 11.63
N MET A 18 4.11 -8.80 12.30
CA MET A 18 3.96 -9.15 13.70
C MET A 18 2.87 -10.22 13.86
N LEU A 19 3.22 -11.27 14.58
CA LEU A 19 2.38 -12.42 14.86
C LEU A 19 2.08 -12.48 16.36
N ARG A 20 0.79 -12.50 16.70
CA ARG A 20 0.30 -12.51 18.07
C ARG A 20 -0.86 -13.49 18.19
N ASP A 21 -0.95 -14.13 19.35
CA ASP A 21 -2.08 -14.94 19.74
C ASP A 21 -3.34 -14.07 19.81
N ALA A 22 -4.44 -14.52 19.19
CA ALA A 22 -5.68 -13.75 19.15
C ALA A 22 -6.39 -13.68 20.51
N ASN A 23 -6.17 -14.65 21.39
CA ASN A 23 -6.80 -14.74 22.70
C ASN A 23 -5.92 -14.10 23.79
N SER A 24 -4.63 -14.44 23.83
CA SER A 24 -3.73 -13.96 24.88
C SER A 24 -2.94 -12.70 24.50
N SER A 25 -2.94 -12.30 23.23
CA SER A 25 -2.12 -11.21 22.68
C SER A 25 -0.60 -11.39 22.82
N GLU A 26 -0.17 -12.57 23.27
CA GLU A 26 1.24 -12.93 23.39
C GLU A 26 1.90 -13.04 22.02
N PRO A 27 3.17 -12.65 21.91
CA PRO A 27 3.94 -12.86 20.70
C PRO A 27 4.07 -14.34 20.34
N ILE A 28 3.95 -14.65 19.06
CA ILE A 28 4.17 -16.01 18.56
C ILE A 28 5.54 -16.07 17.90
N ASP A 29 6.48 -16.73 18.58
CA ASP A 29 7.82 -17.05 18.08
C ASP A 29 7.78 -18.35 17.27
N THR A 30 8.07 -18.29 15.97
CA THR A 30 8.10 -19.47 15.07
C THR A 30 9.48 -20.10 14.93
N SER A 31 10.53 -19.56 15.56
CA SER A 31 11.89 -20.14 15.50
C SER A 31 12.02 -21.44 16.30
N HIS A 32 11.17 -21.63 17.31
CA HIS A 32 11.20 -22.77 18.23
C HIS A 32 9.95 -23.68 18.15
N ARG A 33 9.06 -23.47 17.18
CA ARG A 33 7.82 -24.26 17.03
C ARG A 33 7.51 -24.60 15.57
N GLU A 34 6.72 -25.65 15.33
CA GLU A 34 6.19 -25.93 13.99
C GLU A 34 5.20 -24.83 13.56
N GLY A 35 5.44 -24.24 12.40
CA GLY A 35 4.67 -23.13 11.83
C GLY A 35 5.61 -22.15 11.15
N SER A 36 5.16 -21.48 10.09
CA SER A 36 6.03 -20.56 9.37
C SER A 36 5.27 -19.38 8.81
N LEU A 37 5.91 -18.22 8.75
CA LEU A 37 5.36 -17.05 8.10
C LEU A 37 5.86 -17.02 6.65
N VAL A 38 4.98 -16.88 5.68
CA VAL A 38 5.34 -16.61 4.29
C VAL A 38 5.19 -15.11 4.04
N LEU A 39 6.29 -14.41 3.82
CA LEU A 39 6.33 -12.98 3.57
C LEU A 39 6.92 -12.72 2.18
N ALA A 40 6.19 -12.00 1.33
CA ALA A 40 6.56 -11.76 -0.06
C ALA A 40 6.86 -13.05 -0.87
N GLY A 41 6.22 -14.16 -0.50
CA GLY A 41 6.43 -15.48 -1.12
C GLY A 41 7.61 -16.28 -0.54
N GLU A 42 8.38 -15.70 0.39
CA GLU A 42 9.47 -16.39 1.07
C GLU A 42 9.07 -16.86 2.47
N ARG A 43 9.50 -18.06 2.85
CA ARG A 43 9.33 -18.56 4.22
C ARG A 43 10.31 -17.85 5.14
N VAL A 44 9.77 -17.21 6.17
CA VAL A 44 10.49 -16.49 7.21
C VAL A 44 9.98 -16.88 8.59
N GLU A 45 10.86 -16.77 9.58
CA GLU A 45 10.55 -17.05 10.97
C GLU A 45 10.41 -15.74 11.74
N THR A 46 9.50 -15.69 12.70
CA THR A 46 9.40 -14.62 13.70
C THR A 46 10.33 -14.89 14.87
N ASP A 47 10.84 -13.81 15.47
CA ASP A 47 11.69 -13.86 16.66
C ASP A 47 10.88 -14.02 17.96
N GLU A 48 11.56 -14.00 19.12
CA GLU A 48 10.96 -14.02 20.47
C GLU A 48 9.92 -12.91 20.69
N THR A 49 10.01 -11.82 19.94
CA THR A 49 9.04 -10.70 19.99
C THR A 49 7.85 -10.90 19.06
N GLY A 50 7.78 -12.05 18.38
CA GLY A 50 6.77 -12.40 17.40
C GLY A 50 6.86 -11.55 16.14
N ALA A 51 8.01 -10.93 15.87
CA ALA A 51 8.17 -10.01 14.75
C ALA A 51 9.20 -10.52 13.74
N VAL A 52 9.06 -10.08 12.50
CA VAL A 52 10.09 -10.24 11.46
C VAL A 52 10.11 -9.01 10.56
N THR A 53 11.31 -8.54 10.23
CA THR A 53 11.50 -7.36 9.37
C THR A 53 12.19 -7.77 8.07
N ARG A 54 11.62 -7.41 6.93
CA ARG A 54 12.20 -7.66 5.60
C ARG A 54 12.13 -6.44 4.71
N THR A 55 13.13 -6.30 3.86
CA THR A 55 13.18 -5.29 2.81
C THR A 55 12.82 -5.97 1.49
N VAL A 56 11.89 -5.35 0.76
CA VAL A 56 11.31 -5.87 -0.49
C VAL A 56 11.21 -4.74 -1.51
N ASP A 57 11.14 -5.10 -2.79
CA ASP A 57 11.05 -4.12 -3.87
C ASP A 57 9.74 -3.33 -3.82
N ARG A 58 9.83 -2.01 -4.04
CA ARG A 58 8.70 -1.08 -3.91
C ARG A 58 7.53 -1.37 -4.86
N ASP A 59 7.82 -1.97 -6.01
CA ASP A 59 6.79 -2.29 -7.02
C ASP A 59 5.95 -3.52 -6.70
N SER A 60 6.29 -4.25 -5.63
CA SER A 60 5.57 -5.45 -5.21
C SER A 60 4.49 -5.16 -4.17
N ALA A 61 3.33 -5.80 -4.30
CA ALA A 61 2.37 -5.88 -3.21
C ALA A 61 2.94 -6.89 -2.19
N VAL A 62 3.06 -6.48 -0.93
CA VAL A 62 3.66 -7.34 0.10
C VAL A 62 2.55 -8.11 0.79
N THR A 63 2.52 -9.40 0.51
CA THR A 63 1.61 -10.37 1.13
C THR A 63 2.33 -11.06 2.27
N GLY A 64 1.68 -11.12 3.43
CA GLY A 64 2.12 -11.94 4.55
C GLY A 64 1.06 -12.98 4.89
N ARG A 65 1.45 -14.25 5.00
CA ARG A 65 0.57 -15.36 5.37
C ARG A 65 1.22 -16.19 6.45
N TYR A 66 0.49 -16.47 7.52
CA TYR A 66 0.89 -17.44 8.51
C TYR A 66 0.40 -18.84 8.11
N GLU A 67 1.34 -19.78 7.99
CA GLU A 67 1.08 -21.21 7.79
C GLU A 67 1.24 -21.91 9.14
N PRO A 68 0.14 -22.36 9.76
CA PRO A 68 0.21 -23.05 11.05
C PRO A 68 0.88 -24.42 10.90
N GLY A 69 1.60 -24.82 11.95
CA GLY A 69 2.09 -26.19 12.10
C GLY A 69 0.94 -27.19 12.26
N ARG A 70 1.30 -28.48 12.30
CA ARG A 70 0.31 -29.55 12.46
C ARG A 70 -0.34 -29.48 13.84
N TRP A 71 -1.66 -29.27 13.86
CA TRP A 71 -2.42 -29.10 15.11
C TRP A 71 -2.34 -30.31 16.05
N TRP A 72 -2.08 -31.52 15.53
CA TRP A 72 -1.94 -32.74 16.36
C TRP A 72 -0.54 -32.91 16.98
N VAL A 73 0.42 -32.04 16.64
CA VAL A 73 1.79 -32.06 17.17
C VAL A 73 2.04 -30.89 18.14
N SER A 74 1.14 -29.90 18.17
CA SER A 74 1.26 -28.71 19.02
C SER A 74 0.17 -28.70 20.10
N GLU A 75 0.54 -28.28 21.31
CA GLU A 75 -0.37 -28.11 22.44
C GLU A 75 -1.42 -27.01 22.18
N THR A 76 -1.10 -26.06 21.28
CA THR A 76 -1.99 -24.99 20.84
C THR A 76 -2.20 -25.03 19.33
N GLY A 77 -3.44 -25.26 18.89
CA GLY A 77 -3.83 -25.24 17.49
C GLY A 77 -4.08 -23.83 16.99
N TYR A 78 -3.21 -23.32 16.11
CA TYR A 78 -3.40 -22.03 15.46
C TYR A 78 -4.06 -22.16 14.09
N VAL A 79 -4.88 -21.18 13.72
CA VAL A 79 -5.46 -21.06 12.37
C VAL A 79 -4.58 -20.15 11.50
N GLY A 80 -4.56 -20.43 10.20
CA GLY A 80 -3.85 -19.58 9.24
C GLY A 80 -4.49 -18.20 9.14
N ASP A 81 -3.66 -17.17 9.05
CA ASP A 81 -4.08 -15.78 8.90
C ASP A 81 -3.28 -15.10 7.79
N SER A 82 -3.88 -14.15 7.08
CA SER A 82 -3.22 -13.46 5.96
C SER A 82 -3.54 -11.98 5.94
N ASP A 83 -2.50 -11.18 5.74
CA ASP A 83 -2.59 -9.73 5.64
C ASP A 83 -1.83 -9.25 4.40
N VAL A 84 -2.33 -8.18 3.78
CA VAL A 84 -1.78 -7.64 2.52
C VAL A 84 -1.61 -6.15 2.67
N VAL A 85 -0.38 -5.67 2.45
CA VAL A 85 -0.11 -4.24 2.39
C VAL A 85 0.28 -3.85 0.97
N HIS A 86 -0.52 -2.95 0.42
CA HIS A 86 -0.19 -2.30 -0.84
C HIS A 86 0.85 -1.21 -0.59
N VAL A 87 2.05 -1.43 -1.11
CA VAL A 87 3.17 -0.48 -1.05
C VAL A 87 3.03 0.64 -2.09
N ARG A 88 2.06 0.49 -3.02
CA ARG A 88 1.68 1.53 -3.97
C ARG A 88 1.03 2.71 -3.22
N GLY A 89 1.85 3.72 -2.90
CA GLY A 89 1.36 5.08 -2.84
C GLY A 89 0.74 5.38 -4.20
N THR A 90 -0.55 5.71 -4.22
CA THR A 90 -1.33 5.94 -5.45
C THR A 90 -0.89 7.24 -6.13
N GLU A 91 0.35 7.29 -6.61
CA GLU A 91 0.77 8.27 -7.59
C GLU A 91 0.21 7.77 -8.91
N ILE A 92 -1.03 8.14 -9.23
CA ILE A 92 -1.59 7.87 -10.56
C ILE A 92 -0.94 8.91 -11.48
N PRO A 93 0.08 8.55 -12.30
CA PRO A 93 0.77 9.52 -13.15
C PRO A 93 -0.20 10.20 -14.11
N LEU A 94 -1.30 9.52 -14.48
CA LEU A 94 -2.39 10.09 -15.27
C LEU A 94 -3.06 11.29 -14.59
N VAL A 95 -3.31 11.24 -13.27
CA VAL A 95 -3.95 12.36 -12.54
C VAL A 95 -2.99 13.54 -12.47
N SER A 96 -1.72 13.30 -12.17
CA SER A 96 -0.67 14.35 -12.19
C SER A 96 -0.55 15.00 -13.58
N THR A 97 -0.56 14.19 -14.63
CA THR A 97 -0.50 14.67 -16.02
C THR A 97 -1.74 15.48 -16.40
N LEU A 98 -2.93 15.01 -16.03
CA LEU A 98 -4.20 15.73 -16.24
C LEU A 98 -4.23 17.04 -15.47
N TYR A 99 -3.69 17.10 -14.25
CA TYR A 99 -3.61 18.32 -13.47
C TYR A 99 -2.65 19.33 -14.10
N ARG A 100 -1.47 18.86 -14.52
CA ARG A 100 -0.42 19.68 -15.13
C ARG A 100 -0.83 20.24 -16.49
N ALA A 101 -1.60 19.49 -17.28
CA ALA A 101 -2.13 19.95 -18.56
C ALA A 101 -3.45 20.73 -18.42
N GLY A 102 -4.32 20.31 -17.50
CA GLY A 102 -5.66 20.86 -17.32
C GLY A 102 -5.67 22.23 -16.63
N ILE A 103 -4.82 22.46 -15.62
CA ILE A 103 -4.75 23.76 -14.94
C ILE A 103 -4.40 24.92 -15.89
N PRO A 104 -3.35 24.83 -16.72
CA PRO A 104 -3.02 25.91 -17.66
C PRO A 104 -4.15 26.19 -18.65
N VAL A 105 -4.80 25.14 -19.17
CA VAL A 105 -5.93 25.28 -20.09
C VAL A 105 -7.10 25.96 -19.39
N LEU A 106 -7.43 25.54 -18.16
CA LEU A 106 -8.53 26.13 -17.39
C LEU A 106 -8.25 27.60 -17.04
N LEU A 107 -7.03 27.93 -16.62
CA LEU A 107 -6.62 29.30 -16.33
C LEU A 107 -6.64 30.17 -17.58
N PHE A 108 -6.21 29.64 -18.73
CA PHE A 108 -6.27 30.34 -20.01
C PHE A 108 -7.72 30.62 -20.41
N LEU A 109 -8.59 29.61 -20.34
CA LEU A 109 -10.01 29.75 -20.61
C LEU A 109 -10.69 30.74 -19.65
N LEU A 110 -10.32 30.71 -18.37
CA LEU A 110 -10.80 31.67 -17.36
C LEU A 110 -10.34 33.10 -17.69
N ALA A 111 -9.08 33.30 -18.08
CA ALA A 111 -8.57 34.60 -18.47
C ALA A 111 -9.30 35.15 -19.71
N VAL A 112 -9.49 34.32 -20.74
CA VAL A 112 -10.26 34.68 -21.95
C VAL A 112 -11.71 35.01 -21.60
N PHE A 113 -12.35 34.19 -20.75
CA PHE A 113 -13.71 34.43 -20.27
C PHE A 113 -13.84 35.77 -19.54
N LEU A 114 -12.89 36.10 -18.66
CA LEU A 114 -12.87 37.38 -17.94
C LEU A 114 -12.72 38.56 -18.90
N ILE A 115 -11.81 38.46 -19.88
CA ILE A 115 -11.62 39.49 -20.91
C ILE A 115 -12.92 39.68 -21.69
N ASP A 116 -13.51 38.61 -22.22
CA ASP A 116 -14.75 38.65 -22.99
C ASP A 116 -15.91 39.26 -22.18
N ARG A 117 -16.02 38.91 -20.90
CA ARG A 117 -17.08 39.41 -20.02
C ARG A 117 -16.96 40.89 -19.70
N ILE A 118 -15.72 41.40 -19.58
CA ILE A 118 -15.42 42.81 -19.29
C ILE A 118 -15.53 43.66 -20.56
N THR A 119 -15.02 43.18 -21.70
CA THR A 119 -15.02 43.91 -22.98
C THR A 119 -16.30 43.74 -23.80
N GLY A 120 -17.13 42.74 -23.48
CA GLY A 120 -18.41 42.48 -24.16
C GLY A 120 -18.26 41.89 -25.56
N TRP A 121 -17.10 41.34 -25.91
CA TRP A 121 -16.77 40.91 -27.27
C TRP A 121 -17.53 39.66 -27.75
N ARG A 122 -18.26 38.95 -26.87
CA ARG A 122 -19.11 37.77 -27.17
C ARG A 122 -18.38 36.64 -27.92
N ILE A 123 -17.07 36.55 -27.78
CA ILE A 123 -16.21 35.52 -28.37
C ILE A 123 -16.43 34.16 -27.66
N TRP A 124 -17.00 34.18 -26.45
CA TRP A 124 -17.26 32.98 -25.66
C TRP A 124 -18.66 32.35 -25.88
N PRO A 125 -18.82 31.01 -25.79
CA PRO A 125 -17.79 29.97 -25.73
C PRO A 125 -17.19 29.61 -27.10
N PRO A 126 -15.91 29.19 -27.16
CA PRO A 126 -15.21 28.90 -28.42
C PRO A 126 -15.73 27.65 -29.16
N TRP A 127 -16.45 26.77 -28.46
CA TRP A 127 -17.11 25.57 -29.03
C TRP A 127 -18.52 25.85 -29.58
N ARG A 128 -18.95 27.11 -29.69
CA ARG A 128 -20.27 27.44 -30.25
C ARG A 128 -20.49 27.06 -31.71
N GLY A 129 -19.43 26.68 -32.44
CA GLY A 129 -19.49 26.34 -33.87
C GLY A 129 -18.97 24.96 -34.22
N LEU A 130 -18.81 24.07 -33.23
CA LEU A 130 -18.52 22.65 -33.42
C LEU A 130 -19.83 21.84 -33.45
#